data_AF-A0A376VHK0-F1
#
_entry.id   AF-A0A376VHK0-F1
#
_cell.length_a   1.000
_cell.length_b   1.000
_cell.length_c   1.000
_cell.angle_alpha   90.00
_cell.angle_beta   90.00
_cell.angle_gamma   90.00
#
_symmetry.space_group_name_H-M   'P 1'
#
loop_
_entity.id
_entity.type
_entity.pdbx_description
1 polymer ?
#
loop_
_entity_poly.entity_id
_entity_poly.type
_entity_poly.pdbx_seq_one_letter_code
_entity_poly.pdbx_strand_id
1 'polypeptide(L)' 'MQIEKTPRELYSGAILLLDDTRFDAALVLRSVFQDSQRCWIQAGAGIIAQSTPERELTETREKLASIAPYLMV' A
#
# COMPACT_ATOMS: atom_id res chain seq x y z
N MET A 1 2.66 -14.40 14.46
CA MET A 1 1.34 -14.59 13.82
C MET A 1 1.38 -13.94 12.45
N GLN A 2 1.11 -14.69 11.39
CA GLN A 2 1.00 -14.13 10.04
C GLN A 2 -0.48 -13.87 9.76
N ILE A 3 -0.86 -12.59 9.71
CA ILE A 3 -2.26 -12.17 9.54
C ILE A 3 -2.65 -12.17 8.05
N GLU A 4 -1.74 -11.75 7.17
CA GLU A 4 -1.95 -11.76 5.73
C GLU A 4 -1.55 -13.11 5.11
N LYS A 5 -2.47 -13.72 4.37
CA LYS A 5 -2.29 -15.06 3.77
C LYS A 5 -1.59 -15.04 2.42
N THR A 6 -1.45 -13.87 1.81
CA THR A 6 -0.88 -13.69 0.47
C THR A 6 0.39 -12.85 0.52
N PRO A 7 1.34 -13.05 -0.40
CA PRO A 7 2.44 -12.11 -0.59
C PRO A 7 1.91 -10.69 -0.84
N ARG A 8 2.64 -9.68 -0.38
CA ARG A 8 2.30 -8.26 -0.60
C ARG A 8 2.74 -7.74 -1.97
N GLU A 9 3.53 -8.53 -2.69
CA GLU A 9 4.20 -8.09 -3.92
C GLU A 9 4.98 -6.78 -3.65
N LEU A 10 4.72 -5.72 -4.42
CA LEU A 10 5.37 -4.43 -4.25
C LEU A 10 4.87 -3.64 -3.04
N TYR A 11 3.65 -3.91 -2.53
CA TYR A 11 3.06 -3.12 -1.45
C TYR A 11 3.87 -3.21 -0.15
N SER A 12 4.17 -2.06 0.46
CA SER A 12 5.07 -1.95 1.62
C SER A 12 6.54 -2.34 1.34
N GLY A 13 6.91 -2.57 0.08
CA GLY A 13 8.29 -2.68 -0.40
C GLY A 13 8.90 -1.31 -0.75
N ALA A 14 9.87 -1.28 -1.66
CA ALA A 14 10.48 -0.03 -2.14
C ALA A 14 10.68 0.00 -3.66
N ILE A 15 10.49 1.17 -4.28
CA ILE A 15 11.04 1.47 -5.61
C ILE A 15 12.41 2.09 -5.41
N LEU A 16 13.43 1.52 -6.06
CA LEU A 16 14.81 1.92 -5.88
C LEU A 16 15.33 2.67 -7.11
N LEU A 17 16.08 3.74 -6.87
CA LEU A 17 16.94 4.38 -7.86
C LEU A 17 18.39 4.25 -7.38
N LEU A 18 19.22 3.55 -8.16
CA LEU A 18 20.62 3.32 -7.83
C LEU A 18 21.52 3.81 -8.96
N ASP A 19 22.58 4.52 -8.61
CA ASP A 19 23.75 4.78 -9.44
C ASP A 19 25.05 4.60 -8.61
N ASP A 20 26.21 4.84 -9.20
CA ASP A 20 27.52 4.63 -8.58
C ASP A 20 27.74 5.40 -7.27
N THR A 21 26.98 6.48 -7.04
CA THR A 21 27.13 7.37 -5.88
C THR A 21 25.84 7.63 -5.11
N ARG A 22 24.69 7.27 -5.69
CA ARG A 22 23.38 7.57 -5.16
C ARG A 22 22.54 6.31 -5.00
N PHE A 23 21.89 6.25 -3.85
CA PHE A 23 20.87 5.26 -3.54
C PHE A 23 19.64 6.01 -3.01
N ASP A 24 18.50 5.82 -3.67
CA ASP A 24 17.20 6.36 -3.26
C ASP A 24 16.18 5.22 -3.21
N ALA A 25 15.35 5.21 -2.18
CA ALA A 25 14.38 4.14 -1.92
C ALA A 25 13.05 4.73 -1.46
N ALA A 26 12.07 4.73 -2.35
CA ALA A 26 10.72 5.21 -2.06
C ALA A 26 9.85 4.04 -1.56
N LEU A 27 9.30 4.18 -0.36
CA LEU A 27 8.33 3.22 0.20
C LEU A 27 7.07 3.15 -0.67
N VAL A 28 6.70 1.94 -1.08
CA VAL A 28 5.53 1.72 -1.95
C VAL A 28 4.25 1.68 -1.14
N LEU A 29 3.58 2.83 -1.08
CA LEU A 29 2.21 3.00 -0.59
C LEU A 29 1.44 3.89 -1.59
N ARG A 30 0.12 3.98 -1.43
CA ARG A 30 -0.73 4.86 -2.27
C ARG A 30 -0.46 4.68 -3.77
N SER A 31 -0.40 3.42 -4.20
CA SER A 31 -0.05 3.01 -5.56
C SER A 31 -1.17 2.16 -6.16
N VAL A 32 -1.23 2.16 -7.49
CA VAL A 32 -2.12 1.30 -8.29
C VAL A 32 -1.28 0.18 -8.89
N PHE A 33 -1.77 -1.04 -8.81
CA PHE A 33 -1.10 -2.21 -9.34
C PHE A 33 -1.95 -2.87 -10.41
N GLN A 34 -1.30 -3.34 -11.48
CA GLN A 34 -1.94 -4.12 -12.52
C GLN A 34 -1.01 -5.24 -12.97
N ASP A 35 -1.57 -6.42 -13.14
CA ASP A 35 -0.94 -7.56 -13.79
C ASP A 35 -1.87 -8.09 -14.90
N SER A 36 -1.50 -9.22 -15.52
CA SER A 36 -2.29 -9.84 -16.60
C SER A 36 -3.69 -10.33 -16.16
N GLN A 37 -3.95 -10.46 -14.87
CA GLN A 37 -5.17 -11.05 -14.31
C GLN A 37 -6.05 -10.02 -13.58
N ARG A 38 -5.46 -8.97 -12.99
CA ARG A 38 -6.20 -8.03 -12.14
C ARG A 38 -5.56 -6.63 -12.08
N CYS A 39 -6.39 -5.66 -11.69
CA CYS A 39 -5.97 -4.33 -11.25
C CYS A 39 -6.49 -4.09 -9.82
N TRP A 40 -5.66 -3.57 -8.93
CA TRP A 40 -6.05 -3.33 -7.53
C TRP A 40 -5.29 -2.17 -6.89
N ILE A 41 -5.86 -1.68 -5.79
CA ILE A 41 -5.23 -0.73 -4.87
C ILE A 41 -5.19 -1.35 -3.48
N GLN A 42 -4.19 -0.99 -2.68
CA GLN A 42 -4.01 -1.55 -1.35
C GLN A 42 -3.63 -0.45 -0.34
N ALA A 43 -4.23 -0.51 0.85
CA ALA A 43 -3.90 0.30 1.99
C ALA A 43 -4.04 -0.51 3.28
N GLY A 44 -3.30 -0.10 4.30
CA GLY A 44 -3.33 -0.70 5.63
C GLY A 44 -3.27 0.38 6.69
N ALA A 45 -3.45 -0.02 7.94
CA ALA A 45 -3.44 0.86 9.10
C ALA A 45 -2.49 0.32 10.18
N GLY A 46 -1.98 1.21 11.02
CA GLY A 46 -1.06 0.85 12.09
C GLY A 46 -1.82 0.39 13.32
N ILE A 47 -1.80 -0.92 13.60
CA ILE A 47 -2.56 -1.49 14.72
C ILE A 47 -1.79 -1.34 16.04
N ILE A 48 -2.42 -0.72 17.03
CA ILE A 48 -1.93 -0.61 18.41
C ILE A 48 -2.97 -1.16 19.41
N ALA A 49 -2.62 -1.25 20.69
CA ALA A 49 -3.50 -1.83 21.72
C ALA A 49 -4.85 -1.11 21.88
N GLN A 50 -4.91 0.18 21.51
CA GLN A 50 -6.09 1.03 21.59
C GLN A 50 -6.87 1.10 20.27
N SER A 51 -6.40 0.41 19.22
CA SER A 51 -7.07 0.40 17.92
C SER A 51 -8.45 -0.27 18.01
N THR A 52 -9.43 0.30 17.31
CA THR A 52 -10.72 -0.35 17.08
C THR A 52 -10.83 -0.73 15.60
N PRO A 53 -11.32 -1.94 15.26
CA PRO A 53 -11.44 -2.39 13.87
C PRO A 53 -12.13 -1.37 12.95
N GLU A 54 -13.16 -0.68 13.46
CA GLU A 54 -13.94 0.31 12.71
C GLU A 54 -13.12 1.56 12.38
N ARG A 55 -12.28 2.03 13.33
CA ARG A 55 -11.43 3.20 13.10
C ARG A 55 -10.33 2.90 12.08
N GLU A 56 -9.70 1.74 12.21
CA GLU A 56 -8.62 1.31 11.32
C GLU A 56 -9.13 1.05 9.90
N LEU A 57 -10.32 0.46 9.77
CA LEU A 57 -10.99 0.34 8.47
C LEU A 57 -11.27 1.72 7.86
N THR A 58 -11.71 2.68 8.66
CA THR A 58 -11.91 4.06 8.20
C THR A 58 -10.58 4.68 7.73
N GLU A 59 -9.48 4.47 8.46
CA GLU A 59 -8.15 4.94 8.06
C GLU A 59 -7.70 4.37 6.71
N THR A 60 -7.95 3.08 6.46
CA THR A 60 -7.61 2.50 5.15
C THR A 60 -8.38 3.16 4.01
N ARG A 61 -9.67 3.49 4.21
CA ARG A 61 -10.48 4.23 3.23
C ARG A 61 -9.96 5.65 3.02
N GLU A 62 -9.60 6.35 4.10
CA GLU A 62 -8.99 7.69 4.06
C GLU A 62 -7.67 7.68 3.25
N LYS A 63 -6.84 6.64 3.42
CA LYS A 63 -5.61 6.47 2.63
C LYS A 63 -5.90 6.19 1.15
N LEU A 64 -6.85 5.30 0.85
CA LEU A 64 -7.24 4.99 -0.52
C LEU A 64 -7.86 6.20 -1.23
N ALA A 65 -8.55 7.08 -0.52
CA ALA A 65 -9.13 8.30 -1.08
C ALA A 65 -8.10 9.24 -1.72
N SER A 66 -6.80 9.09 -1.43
CA SER A 66 -5.75 9.85 -2.13
C SER A 66 -5.50 9.45 -3.57
N ILE A 67 -5.94 8.24 -3.99
CA ILE A 67 -5.73 7.72 -5.34
C ILE A 67 -7.04 7.28 -6.02
N ALA A 68 -7.98 6.70 -5.25
CA ALA A 68 -9.18 6.09 -5.80
C ALA A 68 -10.06 7.02 -6.65
N PRO A 69 -10.26 8.32 -6.29
CA PRO A 69 -11.06 9.23 -7.11
C PRO A 69 -10.46 9.58 -8.47
N TYR A 70 -9.17 9.29 -8.69
CA TYR A 70 -8.44 9.66 -9.90
C TYR A 70 -8.21 8.47 -10.85
N LEU A 71 -8.75 7.30 -10.53
CA LEU A 71 -8.63 6.12 -11.38
C LEU A 71 -9.60 6.23 -12.56
N MET A 72 -9.04 6.13 -13.77
CA MET A 72 -9.82 5.91 -14.99
C MET A 72 -9.80 4.41 -15.29
N VAL A 73 -10.92 3.74 -15.07
CA VAL A 73 -11.11 2.30 -15.27
C VAL A 73 -12.01 2.00 -16.45
#